data_AF-A0A543C0Q1-F1
#
_entry.id   AF-A0A543C0Q1-F1
#
_cell.length_a   1.000
_cell.length_b   1.000
_cell.length_c   1.000
_cell.angle_alpha   90.00
_cell.angle_beta   90.00
_cell.angle_gamma   90.00
#
_symmetry.space_group_name_H-M   'P 1'
#
loop_
_entity.id
_entity.type
_entity.pdbx_description
1 polymer ?
#
loop_
_entity_poly.entity_id
_entity_poly.type
_entity_poly.pdbx_seq_one_letter_code
_entity_poly.pdbx_strand_id
1 'polypeptide(L)'
;MEDALDALEHRIAQLRQAVREAVAQREAGRAKELRAELRRAERAWDALISPPEVDESEDDAAPDATGRGRSVATSMLPVREQVHQALTLLGVPAAPKLVGAVHEAFFTGTLPTSRLTSLRRDEERSYRSAPGARPYYLCPALTYDHLAPARALLTVSTWPMEDRVVGPLSPRVHFLSAAISIAGAVTTLPAVAETGEHGAAGAERLLQQFAVNIPGATTAAPSKDMRGVDPHLVRAAAKAELDVHYDADRDTRVATARRARRQMDDAEQLFGTRLKTIRGVARQG
;
A
#
# COMPACT_ATOMS: atom_id res chain seq x y z
N MET A 1 -5.15 9.65 -30.70
CA MET A 1 -4.45 9.14 -29.50
C MET A 1 -5.48 8.59 -28.52
N GLU A 2 -6.54 9.36 -28.25
CA GLU A 2 -7.72 8.94 -27.46
C GLU A 2 -8.40 7.67 -28.03
N ASP A 3 -8.73 7.65 -29.34
CA ASP A 3 -9.33 6.46 -29.98
C ASP A 3 -8.48 5.18 -29.90
N ALA A 4 -7.14 5.33 -29.89
CA ALA A 4 -6.21 4.21 -29.81
C ALA A 4 -6.11 3.67 -28.38
N LEU A 5 -6.24 4.54 -27.38
CA LEU A 5 -6.28 4.17 -25.96
C LEU A 5 -7.58 3.45 -25.63
N ASP A 6 -8.73 3.98 -26.08
CA ASP A 6 -10.05 3.38 -25.87
C ASP A 6 -10.17 1.99 -26.50
N ALA A 7 -9.64 1.82 -27.71
CA ALA A 7 -9.57 0.51 -28.38
C ALA A 7 -8.73 -0.50 -27.57
N LEU A 8 -7.65 -0.03 -26.94
CA LEU A 8 -6.75 -0.87 -26.15
C LEU A 8 -7.37 -1.26 -24.80
N GLU A 9 -8.08 -0.34 -24.15
CA GLU A 9 -8.84 -0.61 -22.93
C GLU A 9 -9.96 -1.63 -23.18
N HIS A 10 -10.69 -1.48 -24.28
CA HIS A 10 -11.69 -2.45 -24.69
C HIS A 10 -11.07 -3.84 -24.94
N ARG A 11 -9.89 -3.89 -25.57
CA ARG A 11 -9.16 -5.13 -25.82
C ARG A 11 -8.68 -5.79 -24.52
N ILE A 12 -8.19 -5.02 -23.54
CA ILE A 12 -7.77 -5.52 -22.23
C ILE A 12 -8.97 -6.11 -21.47
N ALA A 13 -10.14 -5.44 -21.51
CA ALA A 13 -11.36 -5.94 -20.89
C ALA A 13 -11.81 -7.28 -21.49
N GLN A 14 -11.81 -7.40 -22.82
CA GLN A 14 -12.12 -8.64 -23.53
C GLN A 14 -11.16 -9.79 -23.17
N LEU A 15 -9.84 -9.51 -23.14
CA LEU A 15 -8.82 -10.50 -22.78
C LEU A 15 -8.97 -10.99 -21.34
N ARG A 16 -9.31 -10.11 -20.39
CA ARG A 16 -9.59 -10.49 -18.99
C ARG A 16 -10.82 -11.40 -18.88
N GLN A 17 -11.87 -11.15 -19.67
CA GLN A 17 -13.04 -12.02 -19.71
C GLN A 17 -12.70 -13.40 -20.30
N ALA A 18 -11.99 -13.45 -21.43
CA ALA A 18 -11.58 -14.70 -22.06
C ALA A 18 -10.67 -15.56 -21.15
N VAL A 19 -9.77 -14.94 -20.36
CA VAL A 19 -8.96 -15.67 -19.37
C VAL A 19 -9.84 -16.33 -18.30
N ARG A 20 -10.87 -15.63 -17.80
CA ARG A 20 -11.80 -16.20 -16.80
C ARG A 20 -12.58 -17.38 -17.35
N GLU A 21 -13.06 -17.27 -18.59
CA GLU A 21 -13.79 -18.34 -19.28
C GLU A 21 -12.89 -19.57 -19.51
N ALA A 22 -11.66 -19.37 -19.97
CA ALA A 22 -10.70 -20.47 -20.18
C ALA A 22 -10.32 -21.19 -18.87
N VAL A 23 -10.22 -20.45 -17.76
CA VAL A 23 -9.98 -21.04 -16.43
C VAL A 23 -11.20 -21.82 -15.94
N ALA A 24 -12.41 -21.29 -16.13
CA ALA A 24 -13.65 -21.97 -15.76
C ALA A 24 -13.84 -23.28 -16.55
N GLN A 25 -13.43 -23.31 -17.82
CA GLN A 25 -13.47 -24.48 -18.70
C GLN A 25 -12.27 -25.42 -18.52
N ARG A 26 -11.35 -25.13 -17.58
CA ARG A 26 -10.12 -25.91 -17.30
C ARG A 26 -9.15 -26.06 -18.49
N GLU A 27 -9.17 -25.10 -19.42
CA GLU A 27 -8.28 -25.08 -20.58
C GLU A 27 -6.93 -24.41 -20.27
N ALA A 28 -6.03 -25.15 -19.61
CA ALA A 28 -4.77 -24.61 -19.11
C ALA A 28 -3.86 -24.01 -20.19
N GLY A 29 -3.80 -24.61 -21.39
CA GLY A 29 -3.02 -24.10 -22.52
C GLY A 29 -3.54 -22.75 -23.03
N ARG A 30 -4.84 -22.68 -23.30
CA ARG A 30 -5.52 -21.46 -23.76
C ARG A 30 -5.46 -20.34 -22.73
N ALA A 31 -5.59 -20.66 -21.44
CA ALA A 31 -5.48 -19.67 -20.37
C ALA A 31 -4.04 -19.12 -20.21
N LYS A 32 -3.00 -19.87 -20.61
CA LYS A 32 -1.61 -19.39 -20.60
C LYS A 32 -1.36 -18.40 -21.75
N GLU A 33 -1.87 -18.70 -22.93
CA GLU A 33 -1.77 -17.85 -24.13
C GLU A 33 -2.50 -16.52 -23.92
N LEU A 34 -3.75 -16.58 -23.44
CA LEU A 34 -4.55 -15.38 -23.17
C LEU A 34 -3.92 -14.48 -22.11
N ARG A 35 -3.26 -15.04 -21.08
CA ARG A 35 -2.49 -14.26 -20.08
C ARG A 35 -1.22 -13.64 -20.66
N ALA A 36 -0.59 -14.26 -21.66
CA ALA A 36 0.56 -13.68 -22.33
C ALA A 36 0.13 -12.50 -23.23
N GLU A 37 -1.02 -12.62 -23.88
CA GLU A 37 -1.60 -11.57 -24.70
C GLU A 37 -2.11 -10.39 -23.86
N LEU A 38 -2.78 -10.67 -22.75
CA LEU A 38 -3.20 -9.65 -21.78
C LEU A 38 -2.00 -8.82 -21.29
N ARG A 39 -0.91 -9.48 -20.90
CA ARG A 39 0.32 -8.79 -20.48
C ARG A 39 0.95 -7.95 -21.59
N ARG A 40 0.79 -8.32 -22.86
CA ARG A 40 1.28 -7.50 -24.00
C ARG A 40 0.39 -6.27 -24.19
N ALA A 41 -0.93 -6.43 -24.10
CA ALA A 41 -1.87 -5.32 -24.19
C ALA A 41 -1.71 -4.33 -23.04
N GLU A 42 -1.54 -4.82 -21.81
CA GLU A 42 -1.27 -3.97 -20.64
C GLU A 42 0.04 -3.18 -20.79
N ARG A 43 1.12 -3.82 -21.28
CA ARG A 43 2.38 -3.09 -21.57
C ARG A 43 2.24 -2.04 -22.68
N ALA A 44 1.42 -2.30 -23.70
CA ALA A 44 1.17 -1.34 -24.77
C ALA A 44 0.33 -0.15 -24.27
N TRP A 45 -0.58 -0.37 -23.33
CA TRP A 45 -1.33 0.68 -22.63
C TRP A 45 -0.38 1.53 -21.78
N ASP A 46 0.47 0.87 -21.00
CA ASP A 46 1.47 1.53 -20.17
C ASP A 46 2.42 2.39 -21.02
N ALA A 47 2.86 1.89 -22.19
CA ALA A 47 3.73 2.64 -23.12
C ALA A 47 3.04 3.84 -23.80
N LEU A 48 1.71 3.86 -23.90
CA LEU A 48 0.97 5.02 -24.43
C LEU A 48 0.69 6.08 -23.37
N ILE A 49 0.61 5.68 -22.09
CA ILE A 49 0.38 6.56 -20.94
C ILE A 49 1.69 7.07 -20.34
N SER A 50 2.76 6.29 -20.48
CA SER A 50 4.14 6.65 -20.19
C SER A 50 5.00 6.19 -21.36
N PRO A 51 5.13 7.01 -22.42
CA PRO A 51 6.08 6.70 -23.47
C PRO A 51 7.48 6.56 -22.85
N PRO A 52 8.25 5.51 -23.21
CA PRO A 52 9.63 5.42 -22.77
C PRO A 52 10.35 6.67 -23.25
N GLU A 53 11.00 7.38 -22.33
CA GLU A 53 11.81 8.56 -22.63
C GLU A 53 12.88 8.15 -23.63
N VAL A 54 12.67 8.50 -24.90
CA VAL A 54 13.67 8.36 -25.94
C VAL A 54 14.61 9.55 -25.75
N ASP A 55 15.79 9.24 -25.25
CA ASP A 55 16.89 10.17 -25.05
C ASP A 55 17.44 10.53 -26.44
N GLU A 56 16.89 11.58 -27.07
CA GLU A 56 17.46 12.15 -28.30
C GLU A 56 17.46 13.68 -28.23
N SER A 57 18.68 14.19 -28.38
CA SER A 57 19.08 15.58 -28.42
C SER A 57 18.72 16.22 -29.77
N GLU A 58 18.55 17.54 -29.71
CA GLU A 58 18.73 18.55 -30.77
C GLU A 58 17.58 18.87 -31.76
N ASP A 59 17.10 20.10 -31.54
CA ASP A 59 16.88 21.19 -32.49
C ASP A 59 15.51 21.43 -33.18
N ASP A 60 14.95 22.57 -32.75
CA ASP A 60 14.51 23.72 -33.55
C ASP A 60 13.02 24.10 -33.68
N ALA A 61 12.84 25.42 -33.50
CA ALA A 61 11.72 26.31 -33.89
C ALA A 61 10.40 26.31 -33.08
N ALA A 62 10.24 27.39 -32.30
CA ALA A 62 8.94 27.99 -31.93
C ALA A 62 8.37 28.80 -33.12
N PRO A 63 7.06 29.17 -33.18
CA PRO A 63 6.51 30.16 -32.24
C PRO A 63 5.07 29.94 -31.73
N ASP A 64 4.90 30.27 -30.45
CA ASP A 64 3.84 31.06 -29.81
C ASP A 64 2.36 30.90 -30.20
N ALA A 65 1.56 30.36 -29.25
CA ALA A 65 0.19 30.80 -29.00
C ALA A 65 -0.30 30.34 -27.60
N THR A 66 -0.20 31.25 -26.63
CA THR A 66 -1.12 31.46 -25.49
C THR A 66 -1.82 30.24 -24.86
N GLY A 67 -1.14 29.64 -23.87
CA GLY A 67 -1.75 28.66 -22.96
C GLY A 67 -1.11 28.73 -21.59
N ARG A 68 -1.68 29.55 -20.70
CA ARG A 68 -1.35 29.75 -19.29
C ARG A 68 -0.61 28.58 -18.64
N GLY A 69 0.66 28.81 -18.31
CA GLY A 69 1.36 28.26 -17.15
C GLY A 69 1.27 26.74 -16.96
N ARG A 70 1.74 25.97 -17.95
CA ARG A 70 2.14 24.58 -17.70
C ARG A 70 3.43 24.62 -16.89
N SER A 71 3.31 24.81 -15.58
CA SER A 71 4.37 24.41 -14.67
C SER A 71 4.67 22.95 -15.02
N VAL A 72 5.94 22.68 -15.33
CA VAL A 72 6.50 21.33 -15.40
C VAL A 72 6.42 20.78 -13.98
N ALA A 73 5.21 20.42 -13.56
CA ALA A 73 4.95 19.72 -12.32
C ALA A 73 5.29 18.28 -12.65
N THR A 74 6.49 17.86 -12.24
CA THR A 74 6.80 16.46 -11.95
C THR A 74 5.54 15.81 -11.39
N SER A 75 4.87 14.98 -12.20
CA SER A 75 3.55 14.44 -11.91
C SER A 75 3.62 13.62 -10.64
N MET A 76 3.25 14.23 -9.50
CA MET A 76 3.17 13.51 -8.23
C MET A 76 2.11 12.42 -8.40
N LEU A 77 2.48 11.19 -8.10
CA LEU A 77 1.58 10.04 -8.14
C LEU A 77 0.25 10.35 -7.44
N PRO A 78 -0.89 9.78 -7.88
CA PRO A 78 -2.14 9.94 -7.16
C PRO A 78 -2.00 9.53 -5.68
N VAL A 79 -2.72 10.21 -4.77
CA VAL A 79 -2.67 9.95 -3.31
C VAL A 79 -2.85 8.45 -2.99
N ARG A 80 -3.67 7.74 -3.76
CA ARG A 80 -3.87 6.28 -3.63
C ARG A 80 -2.57 5.50 -3.85
N GLU A 81 -1.82 5.84 -4.89
CA GLU A 81 -0.56 5.18 -5.23
C GLU A 81 0.54 5.53 -4.22
N GLN A 82 0.60 6.78 -3.77
CA GLN A 82 1.50 7.20 -2.70
C GLN A 82 1.29 6.39 -1.40
N VAL A 83 0.02 6.19 -1.00
CA VAL A 83 -0.32 5.36 0.17
C VAL A 83 0.06 3.91 -0.07
N HIS A 84 -0.21 3.38 -1.26
CA HIS A 84 0.13 2.02 -1.61
C HIS A 84 1.65 1.76 -1.57
N GLN A 85 2.47 2.70 -2.07
CA GLN A 85 3.94 2.62 -1.99
C GLN A 85 4.42 2.57 -0.53
N ALA A 86 3.92 3.48 0.32
CA ALA A 86 4.30 3.49 1.74
C ALA A 86 3.86 2.22 2.48
N LEU A 87 2.65 1.70 2.21
CA LEU A 87 2.18 0.43 2.78
C LEU A 87 2.97 -0.77 2.26
N THR A 88 3.39 -0.75 0.99
CA THR A 88 4.21 -1.80 0.39
C THR A 88 5.59 -1.86 1.03
N LEU A 89 6.20 -0.70 1.29
CA LEU A 89 7.47 -0.62 2.04
C LEU A 89 7.30 -1.13 3.47
N LEU A 90 6.25 -0.69 4.17
CA LEU A 90 6.00 -1.08 5.56
C LEU A 90 5.70 -2.58 5.70
N GLY A 91 4.91 -3.15 4.79
CA GLY A 91 4.47 -4.54 4.83
C GLY A 91 3.47 -4.87 5.95
N VAL A 92 2.96 -3.86 6.65
CA VAL A 92 2.03 -4.03 7.78
C VAL A 92 0.94 -2.96 7.80
N PRO A 93 -0.21 -3.23 8.45
CA PRO A 93 -1.25 -2.23 8.65
C PRO A 93 -0.72 -0.99 9.36
N ALA A 94 -0.98 0.20 8.80
CA ALA A 94 -0.39 1.44 9.28
C ALA A 94 -1.39 2.60 9.40
N ALA A 95 -1.12 3.48 10.35
CA ALA A 95 -1.90 4.70 10.55
C ALA A 95 -1.46 5.83 9.59
N PRO A 96 -2.35 6.76 9.20
CA PRO A 96 -2.04 7.92 8.35
C PRO A 96 -0.74 8.64 8.67
N LYS A 97 -0.44 8.83 9.97
CA LYS A 97 0.78 9.51 10.42
C LYS A 97 2.05 8.76 9.99
N LEU A 98 2.07 7.44 10.17
CA LEU A 98 3.22 6.62 9.78
C LEU A 98 3.33 6.50 8.26
N VAL A 99 2.20 6.34 7.56
CA VAL A 99 2.16 6.32 6.09
C VAL A 99 2.75 7.61 5.51
N GLY A 100 2.34 8.77 6.03
CA GLY A 100 2.89 10.07 5.63
C GLY A 100 4.39 10.19 5.92
N ALA A 101 4.82 9.81 7.14
CA ALA A 101 6.23 9.87 7.51
C ALA A 101 7.13 8.97 6.65
N VAL A 102 6.66 7.76 6.31
CA VAL A 102 7.38 6.85 5.39
C VAL A 102 7.39 7.43 3.97
N HIS A 103 6.26 7.96 3.50
CA HIS A 103 6.20 8.59 2.19
C HIS A 103 7.22 9.73 2.05
N GLU A 104 7.21 10.67 3.00
CA GLU A 104 8.13 11.81 3.02
C GLU A 104 9.60 11.42 3.18
N ALA A 105 9.88 10.29 3.85
CA ALA A 105 11.25 9.82 4.07
C ALA A 105 11.86 9.08 2.87
N PHE A 106 11.04 8.32 2.12
CA PHE A 106 11.54 7.38 1.10
C PHE A 106 11.07 7.68 -0.32
N PHE A 107 10.14 8.61 -0.51
CA PHE A 107 9.53 8.91 -1.79
C PHE A 107 9.45 10.43 -2.00
N THR A 108 9.29 10.83 -3.26
CA THR A 108 9.20 12.26 -3.61
C THR A 108 7.82 12.83 -3.34
N GLY A 109 7.77 14.03 -2.76
CA GLY A 109 6.54 14.77 -2.49
C GLY A 109 5.93 14.53 -1.11
N THR A 110 4.91 15.30 -0.79
CA THR A 110 4.21 15.25 0.50
C THR A 110 2.84 14.59 0.36
N LEU A 111 2.55 13.65 1.27
CA LEU A 111 1.27 12.95 1.27
C LEU A 111 0.22 13.76 2.06
N PRO A 112 -0.89 14.21 1.44
CA PRO A 112 -1.95 14.91 2.15
C PRO A 112 -2.76 13.94 3.03
N THR A 113 -2.23 13.60 4.22
CA THR A 113 -2.80 12.60 5.14
C THR A 113 -4.24 12.92 5.59
N SER A 114 -4.65 14.19 5.56
CA SER A 114 -6.01 14.63 5.84
C SER A 114 -7.05 14.07 4.86
N ARG A 115 -6.63 13.71 3.63
CA ARG A 115 -7.52 13.16 2.58
C ARG A 115 -7.78 11.65 2.72
N LEU A 116 -7.06 10.95 3.60
CA LEU A 116 -7.12 9.49 3.68
C LEU A 116 -8.47 8.96 4.20
N THR A 117 -9.19 9.75 5.00
CA THR A 117 -10.55 9.39 5.45
C THR A 117 -11.53 9.37 4.28
N SER A 118 -11.48 10.38 3.40
CA SER A 118 -12.32 10.44 2.20
C SER A 118 -11.95 9.33 1.22
N LEU A 119 -10.64 9.14 1.00
CA LEU A 119 -10.12 8.07 0.14
C LEU A 119 -10.67 6.70 0.54
N ARG A 120 -10.66 6.34 1.84
CA ARG A 120 -11.24 5.07 2.32
C ARG A 120 -12.71 4.88 1.95
N ARG A 121 -13.51 5.95 2.04
CA ARG A 121 -14.95 5.90 1.69
C ARG A 121 -15.14 5.74 0.19
N ASP A 122 -14.29 6.39 -0.60
CA ASP A 122 -14.32 6.31 -2.05
C ASP A 122 -13.88 4.92 -2.54
N GLU A 123 -12.90 4.31 -1.88
CA GLU A 123 -12.47 2.92 -2.12
C GLU A 123 -13.59 1.92 -1.86
N GLU A 124 -14.27 2.02 -0.71
CA GLU A 124 -15.41 1.16 -0.39
C GLU A 124 -16.56 1.34 -1.40
N ARG A 125 -16.87 2.60 -1.76
CA ARG A 125 -17.92 2.90 -2.76
C ARG A 125 -17.55 2.31 -4.12
N SER A 126 -16.30 2.50 -4.55
CA SER A 126 -15.78 2.01 -5.82
C SER A 126 -15.79 0.48 -5.88
N TYR A 127 -15.43 -0.19 -4.79
CA TYR A 127 -15.48 -1.65 -4.72
C TYR A 127 -16.92 -2.14 -4.84
N ARG A 128 -17.86 -1.55 -4.09
CA ARG A 128 -19.26 -1.99 -4.11
C ARG A 128 -19.95 -1.73 -5.45
N SER A 129 -19.60 -0.66 -6.16
CA SER A 129 -20.17 -0.38 -7.48
C SER A 129 -19.61 -1.31 -8.56
N ALA A 130 -18.34 -1.69 -8.47
CA ALA A 130 -17.67 -2.55 -9.45
C ALA A 130 -16.55 -3.38 -8.79
N PRO A 131 -16.90 -4.53 -8.15
CA PRO A 131 -15.91 -5.38 -7.51
C PRO A 131 -14.86 -5.88 -8.51
N GLY A 132 -13.58 -5.69 -8.19
CA GLY A 132 -12.46 -6.14 -9.03
C GLY A 132 -12.16 -5.25 -10.24
N ALA A 133 -12.78 -4.07 -10.35
CA ALA A 133 -12.44 -3.09 -11.40
C ALA A 133 -11.04 -2.48 -11.21
N ARG A 134 -10.49 -2.53 -9.99
CA ARG A 134 -9.14 -2.03 -9.66
C ARG A 134 -8.21 -3.18 -9.31
N PRO A 135 -6.89 -3.06 -9.57
CA PRO A 135 -5.91 -4.10 -9.24
C PRO A 135 -5.78 -4.33 -7.73
N TYR A 136 -6.00 -3.29 -6.94
CA TYR A 136 -6.07 -3.34 -5.49
C TYR A 136 -7.02 -2.25 -4.98
N TYR A 137 -7.43 -2.40 -3.72
CA TYR A 137 -8.17 -1.39 -2.97
C TYR A 137 -7.44 -1.07 -1.67
N LEU A 138 -7.49 0.19 -1.24
CA LEU A 138 -7.05 0.56 0.10
C LEU A 138 -8.21 0.33 1.07
N CYS A 139 -8.00 -0.59 2.01
CA CYS A 139 -9.04 -1.02 2.92
C CYS A 139 -8.61 -0.84 4.39
N PRO A 140 -9.57 -0.72 5.32
CA PRO A 140 -9.22 -0.76 6.74
C PRO A 140 -8.59 -2.10 7.12
N ALA A 141 -7.73 -2.07 8.13
CA ALA A 141 -7.49 -3.28 8.90
C ALA A 141 -8.76 -3.68 9.66
N LEU A 142 -8.93 -4.95 10.02
CA LEU A 142 -10.09 -5.46 10.74
C LEU A 142 -9.73 -5.84 12.17
N THR A 143 -10.57 -5.50 13.14
CA THR A 143 -10.34 -5.88 14.54
C THR A 143 -10.63 -7.36 14.76
N TYR A 144 -9.82 -8.01 15.59
CA TYR A 144 -9.94 -9.45 15.85
C TYR A 144 -11.20 -9.88 16.61
N ASP A 145 -11.85 -8.96 17.32
CA ASP A 145 -13.01 -9.21 18.17
C ASP A 145 -14.32 -9.14 17.37
N HIS A 146 -14.52 -8.03 16.65
CA HIS A 146 -15.77 -7.68 16.00
C HIS A 146 -15.72 -7.76 14.48
N LEU A 147 -14.54 -7.99 13.89
CA LEU A 147 -14.34 -7.90 12.43
C LEU A 147 -14.81 -6.54 11.89
N ALA A 148 -14.71 -5.52 12.74
CA ALA A 148 -15.07 -4.15 12.45
C ALA A 148 -13.84 -3.41 11.89
N PRO A 149 -14.03 -2.31 11.16
CA PRO A 149 -12.91 -1.49 10.71
C PRO A 149 -12.10 -0.98 11.89
N ALA A 150 -10.82 -1.35 11.95
CA ALA A 150 -9.89 -0.82 12.93
C ALA A 150 -9.73 0.70 12.74
N ARG A 151 -9.67 1.40 13.86
CA ARG A 151 -9.59 2.86 13.86
C ARG A 151 -8.29 3.30 13.17
N ALA A 152 -8.45 4.06 12.09
CA ALA A 152 -7.37 4.72 11.36
C ALA A 152 -6.25 3.82 10.82
N LEU A 153 -6.38 2.49 10.81
CA LEU A 153 -5.39 1.61 10.16
C LEU A 153 -5.79 1.35 8.71
N LEU A 154 -4.80 1.45 7.82
CA LEU A 154 -4.90 1.20 6.39
C LEU A 154 -4.13 -0.06 6.01
N THR A 155 -4.64 -0.78 5.03
CA THR A 155 -4.10 -2.02 4.46
C THR A 155 -4.39 -2.07 2.96
N VAL A 156 -3.83 -3.06 2.27
CA VAL A 156 -4.05 -3.28 0.83
C VAL A 156 -4.85 -4.56 0.64
N SER A 157 -5.90 -4.55 -0.19
CA SER A 157 -6.81 -5.68 -0.40
C SER A 157 -6.13 -6.95 -0.93
N THR A 158 -4.96 -6.81 -1.54
CA THR A 158 -4.15 -7.93 -2.06
C THR A 158 -3.43 -8.71 -0.96
N TRP A 159 -3.35 -8.16 0.25
CA TRP A 159 -2.77 -8.87 1.39
C TRP A 159 -3.68 -10.01 1.85
N PRO A 160 -3.10 -11.14 2.30
CA PRO A 160 -3.84 -12.19 2.97
C PRO A 160 -4.71 -11.63 4.09
N MET A 161 -5.87 -12.25 4.31
CA MET A 161 -6.85 -11.77 5.30
C MET A 161 -6.25 -11.67 6.70
N GLU A 162 -5.42 -12.63 7.08
CA GLU A 162 -4.68 -12.64 8.34
C GLU A 162 -3.75 -11.44 8.50
N ASP A 163 -3.14 -10.92 7.44
CA ASP A 163 -2.26 -9.74 7.48
C ASP A 163 -3.03 -8.42 7.50
N ARG A 164 -4.35 -8.48 7.30
CA ARG A 164 -5.28 -7.35 7.44
C ARG A 164 -6.00 -7.34 8.78
N VAL A 165 -5.85 -8.37 9.61
CA VAL A 165 -6.45 -8.45 10.95
C VAL A 165 -5.50 -7.85 11.99
N VAL A 166 -6.07 -7.17 13.00
CA VAL A 166 -5.34 -6.60 14.14
C VAL A 166 -5.89 -7.23 15.43
N GLY A 167 -5.07 -8.05 16.06
CA GLY A 167 -5.26 -8.64 17.38
C GLY A 167 -4.61 -7.83 18.51
N PRO A 168 -4.65 -8.35 19.75
CA PRO A 168 -4.09 -7.66 20.93
C PRO A 168 -2.58 -7.40 20.85
N LEU A 169 -1.81 -8.34 20.27
CA LEU A 169 -0.35 -8.23 20.12
C LEU A 169 0.07 -7.54 18.81
N SER A 170 -0.85 -7.42 17.85
CA SER A 170 -0.57 -6.88 16.52
C SER A 170 0.01 -5.47 16.54
N PRO A 171 -0.41 -4.53 17.43
CA PRO A 171 0.23 -3.22 17.49
C PRO A 171 1.75 -3.29 17.71
N ARG A 172 2.23 -4.18 18.60
CA ARG A 172 3.67 -4.33 18.84
C ARG A 172 4.36 -5.09 17.71
N VAL A 173 3.74 -6.16 17.21
CA VAL A 173 4.26 -6.92 16.06
C VAL A 173 4.38 -6.05 14.81
N HIS A 174 3.37 -5.23 14.50
CA HIS A 174 3.39 -4.30 13.38
C HIS A 174 4.45 -3.20 13.58
N PHE A 175 4.58 -2.68 14.80
CA PHE A 175 5.63 -1.71 15.10
C PHE A 175 7.04 -2.28 14.86
N LEU A 176 7.33 -3.48 15.35
CA LEU A 176 8.63 -4.14 15.17
C LEU A 176 8.87 -4.52 13.70
N SER A 177 7.84 -5.03 13.01
CA SER A 177 7.92 -5.36 11.58
C SER A 177 8.18 -4.11 10.72
N ALA A 178 7.50 -3.00 11.01
CA ALA A 178 7.75 -1.72 10.37
C ALA A 178 9.19 -1.22 10.61
N ALA A 179 9.71 -1.37 11.82
CA ALA A 179 11.10 -1.02 12.15
C ALA A 179 12.10 -1.83 11.31
N ILE A 180 11.87 -3.14 11.17
CA ILE A 180 12.69 -4.03 10.34
C ILE A 180 12.66 -3.60 8.87
N SER A 181 11.47 -3.31 8.34
CA SER A 181 11.30 -2.85 6.96
C SER A 181 11.99 -1.51 6.72
N ILE A 182 11.84 -0.54 7.62
CA ILE A 182 12.46 0.78 7.53
C ILE A 182 13.99 0.68 7.63
N ALA A 183 14.52 -0.10 8.57
CA ALA A 183 15.96 -0.33 8.69
C ALA A 183 16.54 -1.02 7.43
N GLY A 184 15.79 -1.96 6.84
CA GLY A 184 16.12 -2.56 5.55
C GLY A 184 16.10 -1.53 4.42
N ALA A 185 15.08 -0.68 4.35
CA ALA A 185 14.96 0.35 3.33
C ALA A 185 16.10 1.38 3.39
N VAL A 186 16.47 1.84 4.59
CA VAL A 186 17.61 2.76 4.82
C VAL A 186 18.93 2.18 4.30
N THR A 187 19.11 0.85 4.37
CA THR A 187 20.36 0.19 3.95
C THR A 187 20.38 -0.19 2.47
N THR A 188 19.22 -0.39 1.84
CA THR A 188 19.11 -1.00 0.51
C THR A 188 18.64 -0.05 -0.57
N LEU A 189 17.81 0.94 -0.23
CA LEU A 189 17.33 1.88 -1.21
C LEU A 189 18.41 2.94 -1.45
N PRO A 190 18.75 3.24 -2.72
CA PRO A 190 19.55 4.41 -3.08
C PRO A 190 18.91 5.76 -2.68
N ALA A 191 17.77 5.74 -1.95
CA ALA A 191 16.78 6.79 -1.70
C ALA A 191 17.27 8.03 -0.92
N VAL A 192 18.59 8.20 -0.75
CA VAL A 192 19.19 9.49 -0.43
C VAL A 192 19.49 10.30 -1.71
N ALA A 193 19.76 9.63 -2.83
CA ALA A 193 20.22 10.28 -4.05
C ALA A 193 19.08 10.96 -4.85
N GLU A 194 17.91 10.32 -4.96
CA GLU A 194 16.78 10.84 -5.76
C GLU A 194 15.86 11.79 -4.96
N THR A 195 15.74 11.58 -3.65
CA THR A 195 14.94 12.42 -2.73
C THR A 195 15.73 13.62 -2.19
N GLY A 196 17.02 13.71 -2.53
CA GLY A 196 17.97 14.68 -2.01
C GLY A 196 18.33 14.48 -0.52
N GLU A 197 19.22 15.33 -0.01
CA GLU A 197 19.70 15.30 1.39
C GLU A 197 18.56 15.33 2.43
N HIS A 198 17.41 15.91 2.08
CA HIS A 198 16.25 15.99 2.95
C HIS A 198 15.55 14.64 3.19
N GLY A 199 15.47 13.76 2.18
CA GLY A 199 14.87 12.43 2.33
C GLY A 199 15.72 11.52 3.23
N ALA A 200 17.05 11.56 3.05
CA ALA A 200 18.00 10.84 3.90
C ALA A 200 17.86 11.20 5.38
N ALA A 201 17.85 12.50 5.68
CA ALA A 201 17.66 12.99 7.03
C ALA A 201 16.26 12.63 7.57
N GLY A 202 15.24 12.56 6.72
CA GLY A 202 13.90 12.08 7.07
C GLY A 202 13.89 10.61 7.48
N ALA A 203 14.53 9.75 6.69
CA ALA A 203 14.62 8.31 6.94
C ALA A 203 15.42 8.00 8.22
N GLU A 204 16.54 8.69 8.44
CA GLU A 204 17.33 8.57 9.69
C GLU A 204 16.53 8.99 10.93
N ARG A 205 15.82 10.14 10.86
CA ARG A 205 14.95 10.58 11.96
C ARG A 205 13.83 9.59 12.24
N LEU A 206 13.22 9.04 11.20
CA LEU A 206 12.17 8.03 11.34
C LEU A 206 12.72 6.77 12.03
N LEU A 207 13.89 6.29 11.58
CA LEU A 207 14.55 5.14 12.20
C LEU A 207 14.92 5.41 13.67
N GLN A 208 15.39 6.62 13.99
CA GLN A 208 15.67 7.04 15.36
C GLN A 208 14.42 7.00 16.25
N GLN A 209 13.25 7.39 15.74
CA GLN A 209 11.98 7.31 16.47
C GLN A 209 11.57 5.86 16.78
N PHE A 210 11.88 4.91 15.89
CA PHE A 210 11.68 3.49 16.17
C PHE A 210 12.67 2.99 17.22
N ALA A 211 13.95 3.30 17.06
CA ALA A 211 15.03 2.81 17.92
C ALA A 211 14.82 3.14 19.41
N VAL A 212 14.34 4.35 19.74
CA VAL A 212 14.09 4.74 21.14
C VAL A 212 12.98 3.93 21.82
N ASN A 213 12.16 3.22 21.05
CA ASN A 213 11.06 2.38 21.54
C ASN A 213 11.34 0.87 21.38
N ILE A 214 12.58 0.49 21.08
CA ILE A 214 13.01 -0.90 20.91
C ILE A 214 14.19 -1.16 21.85
N PRO A 215 14.03 -1.98 22.90
CA PRO A 215 15.12 -2.35 23.79
C PRO A 215 16.30 -2.93 23.02
N GLY A 216 17.51 -2.42 23.28
CA GLY A 216 18.74 -2.87 22.60
C GLY A 216 18.98 -2.29 21.20
N ALA A 217 18.10 -1.42 20.70
CA ALA A 217 18.25 -0.79 19.38
C ALA A 217 19.13 0.48 19.39
N THR A 218 19.55 0.96 20.56
CA THR A 218 20.45 2.11 20.71
C THR A 218 21.75 1.66 21.39
N THR A 219 22.88 2.25 20.99
CA THR A 219 24.16 2.01 21.67
C THR A 219 24.17 2.72 23.02
N ALA A 220 24.76 2.10 24.05
CA ALA A 220 24.89 2.69 25.39
C ALA A 220 25.84 3.91 25.44
N ALA A 221 26.64 4.12 24.40
CA ALA A 221 27.51 5.28 24.26
C ALA A 221 27.43 5.83 22.81
N PRO A 222 27.11 7.12 22.62
CA PRO A 222 27.32 7.76 21.33
C PRO A 222 28.82 7.87 21.10
N SER A 223 29.38 7.07 20.19
CA SER A 223 30.76 7.30 19.75
C SER A 223 30.76 8.61 18.95
N LYS A 224 31.82 9.42 19.07
CA LYS A 224 31.97 10.67 18.31
C LYS A 224 31.92 10.47 16.79
N ASP A 225 32.11 9.22 16.35
CA ASP A 225 32.26 8.84 14.95
C ASP A 225 30.99 8.22 14.33
N MET A 226 30.00 7.81 15.14
CA MET A 226 28.68 7.37 14.67
C MET A 226 27.68 8.53 14.71
N ARG A 227 27.52 9.22 13.58
CA ARG A 227 26.34 10.05 13.35
C ARG A 227 25.15 9.13 13.05
N GLY A 228 24.17 9.10 13.95
CA GLY A 228 22.90 8.44 13.73
C GLY A 228 22.78 7.04 14.33
N VAL A 229 21.59 6.46 14.20
CA VAL A 229 21.28 5.11 14.67
C VAL A 229 21.75 4.08 13.66
N ASP A 230 22.42 3.02 14.12
CA ASP A 230 22.79 1.88 13.30
C ASP A 230 21.54 1.08 12.86
N PRO A 231 21.18 1.06 11.56
CA PRO A 231 20.04 0.29 11.08
C PRO A 231 20.15 -1.21 11.32
N HIS A 232 21.36 -1.77 11.31
CA HIS A 232 21.56 -3.19 11.58
C HIS A 232 21.24 -3.53 13.03
N LEU A 233 21.65 -2.67 13.97
CA LEU A 233 21.33 -2.84 15.39
C LEU A 233 19.82 -2.75 15.65
N VAL A 234 19.13 -1.76 15.05
CA VAL A 234 17.67 -1.63 15.15
C VAL A 234 16.98 -2.86 14.62
N ARG A 235 17.39 -3.34 13.44
CA ARG A 235 16.81 -4.53 12.81
C ARG A 235 17.01 -5.78 13.66
N ALA A 236 18.20 -5.97 14.22
CA ALA A 236 18.52 -7.11 15.08
C ALA A 236 17.70 -7.09 16.38
N ALA A 237 17.66 -5.94 17.07
CA ALA A 237 16.89 -5.75 18.30
C ALA A 237 15.38 -5.94 18.06
N ALA A 238 14.85 -5.35 16.98
CA ALA A 238 13.45 -5.49 16.60
C ALA A 238 13.09 -6.95 16.30
N LYS A 239 13.97 -7.69 15.61
CA LYS A 239 13.77 -9.11 15.30
C LYS A 239 13.76 -9.96 16.57
N ALA A 240 14.72 -9.74 17.46
CA ALA A 240 14.80 -10.50 18.72
C ALA A 240 13.52 -10.36 19.56
N GLU A 241 12.96 -9.15 19.63
CA GLU A 241 11.68 -8.96 20.31
C GLU A 241 10.48 -9.48 19.51
N LEU A 242 10.49 -9.31 18.18
CA LEU A 242 9.42 -9.81 17.32
C LEU A 242 9.23 -11.31 17.46
N ASP A 243 10.33 -12.06 17.53
CA ASP A 243 10.33 -13.52 17.68
C ASP A 243 9.63 -13.96 19.00
N VAL A 244 9.52 -13.10 20.01
CA VAL A 244 8.76 -13.38 21.26
C VAL A 244 7.24 -13.32 21.04
N HIS A 245 6.76 -12.44 20.17
CA HIS A 245 5.34 -12.13 20.02
C HIS A 245 4.70 -12.69 18.74
N TYR A 246 5.52 -13.01 17.74
CA TYR A 246 5.07 -13.28 16.37
C TYR A 246 4.05 -14.42 16.28
N ASP A 247 4.36 -15.59 16.86
CA ASP A 247 3.50 -16.76 16.73
C ASP A 247 2.14 -16.58 17.40
N ALA A 248 2.13 -16.05 18.63
CA ALA A 248 0.89 -15.80 19.38
C ALA A 248 -0.02 -14.77 18.68
N ASP A 249 0.58 -13.72 18.11
CA ASP A 249 -0.14 -12.75 17.29
C ASP A 249 -0.71 -13.40 16.01
N ARG A 250 0.14 -14.14 15.29
CA ARG A 250 -0.22 -14.80 14.05
C ARG A 250 -1.35 -15.81 14.26
N ASP A 251 -1.33 -16.59 15.33
CA ASP A 251 -2.39 -17.54 15.65
C ASP A 251 -3.75 -16.84 15.82
N THR A 252 -3.75 -15.70 16.53
CA THR A 252 -4.95 -14.88 16.70
C THR A 252 -5.48 -14.35 15.36
N ARG A 253 -4.57 -13.84 14.51
CA ARG A 253 -4.92 -13.31 13.20
C ARG A 253 -5.43 -14.39 12.24
N VAL A 254 -4.79 -15.56 12.21
CA VAL A 254 -5.19 -16.70 11.38
C VAL A 254 -6.55 -17.26 11.83
N ALA A 255 -6.78 -17.43 13.13
CA ALA A 255 -8.06 -17.89 13.65
C ALA A 255 -9.19 -16.91 13.30
N THR A 256 -8.92 -15.60 13.41
CA THR A 256 -9.84 -14.54 13.02
C THR A 256 -10.12 -14.51 11.52
N ALA A 257 -9.09 -14.61 10.68
CA ALA A 257 -9.23 -14.65 9.23
C ALA A 257 -10.11 -15.83 8.78
N ARG A 258 -9.94 -17.00 9.41
CA ARG A 258 -10.82 -18.17 9.19
C ARG A 258 -12.27 -17.88 9.59
N ARG A 259 -12.49 -17.16 10.69
CA ARG A 259 -13.84 -16.75 11.12
C ARG A 259 -14.47 -15.78 10.13
N ALA A 260 -13.72 -14.78 9.68
CA ALA A 260 -14.18 -13.79 8.72
C ALA A 260 -14.62 -14.43 7.39
N ARG A 261 -13.78 -15.31 6.81
CA ARG A 261 -14.11 -16.02 5.55
C ARG A 261 -15.38 -16.88 5.64
N ARG A 262 -15.80 -17.30 6.84
CA ARG A 262 -17.02 -18.09 7.05
C ARG A 262 -18.28 -17.23 7.26
N GLN A 263 -18.12 -15.98 7.71
CA GLN A 263 -19.22 -15.18 8.25
C GLN A 263 -19.48 -13.89 7.47
N MET A 264 -18.54 -13.47 6.61
CA MET A 264 -18.56 -12.18 5.95
C MET A 264 -18.58 -12.35 4.43
N ASP A 265 -19.33 -11.50 3.75
CA ASP A 265 -19.27 -11.39 2.29
C ASP A 265 -17.93 -10.76 1.83
N ASP A 266 -17.67 -10.75 0.52
CA ASP A 266 -16.39 -10.25 -0.02
C ASP A 266 -16.16 -8.76 0.30
N ALA A 267 -17.22 -7.94 0.33
CA ALA A 267 -17.10 -6.52 0.66
C ALA A 267 -16.82 -6.32 2.15
N GLU A 268 -17.52 -7.05 3.02
CA GLU A 268 -17.28 -7.07 4.45
C GLU A 268 -15.86 -7.57 4.74
N GLN A 269 -15.37 -8.61 4.06
CA GLN A 269 -14.01 -9.11 4.25
C GLN A 269 -12.92 -8.07 3.93
N LEU A 270 -13.22 -7.06 3.11
CA LEU A 270 -12.33 -5.94 2.86
C LEU A 270 -12.59 -4.76 3.80
N PHE A 271 -13.85 -4.37 3.96
CA PHE A 271 -14.23 -3.10 4.58
C PHE A 271 -14.83 -3.21 5.98
N GLY A 272 -14.93 -4.42 6.52
CA GLY A 272 -15.45 -4.73 7.86
C GLY A 272 -16.97 -4.78 7.95
N THR A 273 -17.46 -5.36 9.04
CA THR A 273 -18.89 -5.35 9.34
C THR A 273 -19.35 -3.94 9.69
N ARG A 274 -20.51 -3.54 9.18
CA ARG A 274 -21.19 -2.33 9.67
C ARG A 274 -22.00 -2.72 10.89
N LEU A 275 -21.85 -1.99 11.99
CA LEU A 275 -22.76 -2.07 13.13
C LEU A 275 -24.18 -1.86 12.61
N LYS A 276 -24.96 -2.94 12.54
CA LYS A 276 -26.39 -2.84 12.23
C LYS A 276 -27.03 -2.16 13.44
N THR A 277 -27.51 -0.94 13.27
CA THR A 277 -28.30 -0.25 14.29
C THR A 277 -29.48 -1.15 14.63
N ILE A 278 -29.53 -1.68 15.84
CA ILE A 278 -30.70 -2.42 16.33
C ILE A 278 -31.83 -1.38 16.37
N ARG A 279 -32.75 -1.43 15.40
CA ARG A 279 -34.01 -0.70 15.50
C ARG A 279 -34.74 -1.28 16.70
N GLY A 280 -34.69 -0.58 17.82
CA GLY A 280 -35.49 -0.90 18.99
C GLY A 280 -36.96 -0.90 18.57
N VAL A 281 -37.59 -2.08 18.62
CA VAL A 281 -39.05 -2.18 18.53
C VAL A 281 -39.57 -1.56 19.81
N ALA A 282 -39.98 -0.29 19.75
CA ALA A 282 -40.80 0.30 20.79
C ALA A 282 -42.10 -0.50 20.84
N ARG A 283 -42.22 -1.38 21.83
CA ARG A 283 -43.52 -1.96 22.23
C ARG A 283 -44.38 -0.79 22.70
N GLN A 284 -45.33 -0.38 21.87
CA GLN A 284 -46.45 0.43 22.31
C GLN A 284 -47.32 -0.48 23.19
N GLY A 285 -47.37 -0.16 24.48
CA GLY A 285 -48.42 -0.56 25.41
C GLY A 285 -49.31 0.64 25.70
#